data_AF-A0A974YDE7-F1
#
_entry.id   AF-A0A974YDE7-F1
#
_cell.length_a   1.000
_cell.length_b   1.000
_cell.length_c   1.000
_cell.angle_alpha   90.00
_cell.angle_beta   90.00
_cell.angle_gamma   90.00
#
_symmetry.space_group_name_H-M   'P 1'
#
loop_
_entity.id
_entity.type
_entity.pdbx_description
1 polymer ?
#
loop_
_entity_poly.entity_id
_entity_poly.type
_entity_poly.pdbx_seq_one_letter_code
_entity_poly.pdbx_strand_id
1 'polypeptide(L)'
;MRTKPFPIRCTSAFVVTMLAAGLAGCNGGFNPVRDVATSVGAGPQMAATPDFVARSRPANLDYMPIGTPAPERPTPARTADEIKAAEAELDALRARNEAAGAAAAELGNTPPPEPIKLPANTSQQTRQKTNSKRTP
;
A
#
# COMPACT_ATOMS: atom_id res chain seq x y z
N MET A 1 -0.86 67.88 -45.33
CA MET A 1 -1.57 66.68 -44.88
C MET A 1 -0.54 65.62 -44.51
N ARG A 2 -0.46 65.22 -43.23
CA ARG A 2 0.54 64.27 -42.69
C ARG A 2 -0.20 62.97 -42.34
N THR A 3 0.07 61.88 -43.04
CA THR A 3 -0.47 60.55 -42.75
C THR A 3 0.35 59.88 -41.64
N LYS A 4 -0.32 59.29 -40.65
CA LYS A 4 0.31 58.54 -39.55
C LYS A 4 0.34 57.04 -39.90
N PRO A 5 1.44 56.31 -39.67
CA PRO A 5 1.46 54.86 -39.84
C PRO A 5 0.85 54.13 -38.62
N PHE A 6 -0.05 53.19 -38.88
CA PHE A 6 -0.61 52.26 -37.90
C PHE A 6 0.41 51.16 -37.53
N PRO A 7 0.60 50.82 -36.24
CA PRO A 7 1.57 49.80 -35.84
C PRO A 7 1.00 48.37 -35.99
N ILE A 8 1.49 47.63 -37.00
CA ILE A 8 1.18 46.21 -37.29
C ILE A 8 2.02 45.27 -36.39
N ARG A 9 2.17 45.57 -35.09
CA ARG A 9 3.07 44.81 -34.20
C ARG A 9 2.38 43.95 -33.14
N CYS A 10 1.05 43.94 -33.06
CA CYS A 10 0.33 43.20 -32.01
C CYS A 10 -0.31 41.88 -32.46
N THR A 11 -0.29 41.53 -33.75
CA THR A 11 -0.94 40.30 -34.24
C THR A 11 -0.07 39.05 -34.10
N SER A 12 1.27 39.17 -34.04
CA SER A 12 2.14 37.99 -33.98
C SER A 12 2.20 37.34 -32.59
N ALA A 13 1.96 38.11 -31.52
CA ALA A 13 1.98 37.58 -30.16
C ALA A 13 0.80 36.65 -29.87
N PHE A 14 -0.38 36.92 -30.45
CA PHE A 14 -1.57 36.08 -30.28
C PHE A 14 -1.42 34.69 -30.93
N VAL A 15 -0.79 34.62 -32.10
CA VAL A 15 -0.62 33.37 -32.85
C VAL A 15 0.37 32.42 -32.17
N VAL A 16 1.46 32.96 -31.61
CA VAL A 16 2.48 32.16 -30.91
C VAL A 16 1.94 31.60 -29.58
N THR A 17 1.06 32.34 -28.90
CA THR A 17 0.45 31.89 -27.64
C THR A 17 -0.59 30.77 -27.86
N MET A 18 -1.32 30.79 -28.98
CA MET A 18 -2.26 29.73 -29.37
C MET A 18 -1.56 28.43 -29.77
N LEU A 19 -0.38 28.51 -30.40
CA LEU A 19 0.38 27.32 -30.81
C LEU A 19 1.04 26.59 -29.63
N ALA A 20 1.46 27.32 -28.59
CA ALA A 20 2.04 26.75 -27.37
C ALA A 20 1.02 25.96 -26.53
N ALA A 21 -0.27 26.33 -26.58
CA ALA A 21 -1.33 25.62 -25.88
C ALA A 21 -1.73 24.28 -26.56
N GLY A 22 -1.38 24.09 -27.84
CA GLY A 22 -1.75 22.89 -28.60
C GLY A 22 -0.91 21.64 -28.28
N LEU A 23 0.33 21.81 -27.80
CA LEU A 23 1.24 20.70 -27.55
C LEU A 23 1.08 20.06 -26.15
N ALA A 24 0.38 20.73 -25.23
CA ALA A 24 0.09 20.20 -23.89
C ALA A 24 -1.16 19.28 -23.86
N GLY A 25 -1.92 19.18 -24.95
CA GLY A 25 -3.21 18.49 -25.01
C GLY A 25 -3.18 17.04 -25.52
N CYS A 26 -2.02 16.47 -25.83
CA CYS A 26 -1.94 15.12 -26.41
C CYS A 26 -2.15 13.98 -25.41
N ASN A 27 -2.24 14.26 -24.10
CA ASN A 27 -2.43 13.22 -23.07
C ASN A 27 -3.36 13.62 -21.91
N GLY A 28 -4.11 14.72 -22.04
CA GLY A 28 -5.05 15.22 -21.03
C GLY A 28 -6.48 15.29 -21.56
N GLY A 29 -7.48 15.18 -20.69
CA GLY A 29 -8.91 15.21 -21.04
C GLY A 29 -9.45 16.54 -21.59
N PHE A 30 -8.60 17.42 -22.10
CA PHE A 30 -8.96 18.68 -22.75
C PHE A 30 -8.16 18.83 -24.04
N ASN A 31 -8.84 18.72 -25.18
CA ASN A 31 -8.25 18.91 -26.51
C ASN A 31 -9.19 19.83 -27.32
N PRO A 32 -8.84 21.12 -27.48
CA PRO A 32 -9.78 22.11 -28.02
C PRO A 32 -10.18 21.84 -29.48
N VAL A 33 -9.30 21.24 -30.28
CA VAL A 33 -9.62 20.88 -31.67
C VAL A 33 -10.61 19.71 -31.71
N ARG A 34 -10.40 18.71 -30.86
CA ARG A 34 -11.31 17.58 -30.70
C ARG A 34 -12.68 18.03 -30.20
N ASP A 35 -12.71 18.90 -29.19
CA ASP A 35 -13.95 19.35 -28.55
C ASP A 35 -14.81 20.22 -29.50
N VAL A 36 -14.15 21.05 -30.32
CA VAL A 36 -14.84 21.77 -31.41
C VAL A 36 -15.35 20.78 -32.46
N ALA A 37 -14.53 19.81 -32.90
CA ALA A 37 -14.95 18.82 -33.90
C ALA A 37 -16.13 17.95 -33.41
N THR A 38 -16.14 17.52 -32.14
CA THR A 38 -17.26 16.75 -31.57
C THR A 38 -18.52 17.60 -31.41
N SER A 39 -18.40 18.87 -31.00
CA SER A 39 -19.57 19.77 -30.86
C SER A 39 -20.27 20.07 -32.19
N VAL A 40 -19.54 20.10 -33.31
CA VAL A 40 -20.11 20.27 -34.67
C VAL A 40 -20.46 18.93 -35.34
N GLY A 41 -20.35 17.81 -34.62
CA GLY A 41 -20.68 16.47 -35.13
C GLY A 41 -19.66 15.88 -36.12
N ALA A 42 -18.52 16.54 -36.32
CA ALA A 42 -17.44 16.10 -37.20
C ALA A 42 -16.40 15.21 -36.49
N GLY A 43 -16.60 14.89 -35.21
CA GLY A 43 -15.69 14.11 -34.39
C GLY A 43 -16.37 12.89 -33.73
N PRO A 44 -15.57 11.90 -33.28
CA PRO A 44 -16.10 10.73 -32.59
C PRO A 44 -16.78 11.11 -31.26
N GLN A 45 -18.02 10.65 -31.07
CA GLN A 45 -18.76 10.84 -29.82
C GLN A 45 -18.05 10.11 -28.67
N MET A 46 -17.73 10.85 -27.61
CA MET A 46 -17.16 10.23 -26.41
C MET A 46 -18.28 9.59 -25.60
N ALA A 47 -18.13 8.31 -25.26
CA ALA A 47 -19.03 7.66 -24.33
C ALA A 47 -18.95 8.35 -22.96
N ALA A 48 -20.10 8.49 -22.31
CA ALA A 48 -20.15 9.01 -20.95
C ALA A 48 -19.32 8.09 -20.03
N THR A 49 -18.47 8.71 -19.19
CA THR A 49 -17.71 7.95 -18.18
C THR A 49 -18.70 7.42 -17.14
N PRO A 50 -18.68 6.11 -16.81
CA PRO A 50 -19.57 5.55 -15.79
C PRO A 50 -19.39 6.23 -14.43
N ASP A 51 -20.48 6.39 -13.67
CA ASP A 51 -20.49 7.12 -12.39
C ASP A 51 -19.52 6.58 -11.35
N PHE A 52 -19.27 5.27 -11.33
CA PHE A 52 -18.31 4.68 -10.41
C PHE A 52 -16.87 5.04 -10.79
N VAL A 53 -16.58 5.22 -12.08
CA VAL A 53 -15.25 5.64 -12.58
C VAL A 53 -15.03 7.12 -12.27
N ALA A 54 -16.03 7.96 -12.53
CA ALA A 54 -15.97 9.39 -12.23
C ALA A 54 -15.76 9.67 -10.73
N ARG A 55 -16.40 8.87 -9.86
CA ARG A 55 -16.26 9.00 -8.39
C ARG A 55 -14.99 8.39 -7.81
N SER A 56 -14.47 7.32 -8.42
CA SER A 56 -13.29 6.61 -7.88
C SER A 56 -11.98 7.21 -8.38
N ARG A 57 -11.97 7.87 -9.54
CA ARG A 57 -10.76 8.46 -10.10
C ARG A 57 -10.41 9.75 -9.34
N PRO A 58 -9.24 9.85 -8.70
CA PRO A 58 -8.81 11.11 -8.11
C PRO A 58 -8.59 12.15 -9.21
N ALA A 59 -8.99 13.40 -8.92
CA ALA A 59 -8.87 14.52 -9.86
C ALA A 59 -7.41 14.84 -10.21
N ASN A 60 -6.50 14.60 -9.26
CA ASN A 60 -5.06 14.72 -9.43
C ASN A 60 -4.43 13.34 -9.28
N LEU A 61 -3.59 12.96 -10.24
CA LEU A 61 -2.79 11.74 -10.16
C LEU A 61 -1.37 12.17 -9.83
N ASP A 62 -0.87 11.74 -8.67
CA ASP A 62 0.55 11.82 -8.34
C ASP A 62 1.28 10.77 -9.17
N TYR A 63 1.55 11.12 -10.43
CA TYR A 63 2.32 10.29 -11.34
C TYR A 63 3.77 10.27 -10.89
N MET A 64 4.29 9.08 -10.57
CA MET A 64 5.71 8.87 -10.33
C MET A 64 6.38 8.46 -11.65
N PRO A 65 7.23 9.30 -12.26
CA PRO A 65 7.87 8.99 -13.52
C PRO A 65 8.71 7.72 -13.45
N ILE A 66 8.73 6.97 -14.55
CA ILE A 66 9.65 5.84 -14.71
C ILE A 66 11.08 6.36 -14.62
N GLY A 67 11.89 5.74 -13.77
CA GLY A 67 13.28 6.16 -13.52
C GLY A 67 13.44 7.22 -12.42
N THR A 68 12.37 7.55 -11.68
CA THR A 68 12.54 8.33 -10.45
C THR A 68 13.26 7.48 -9.38
N PRO A 69 14.38 7.98 -8.82
CA PRO A 69 15.02 7.30 -7.71
C PRO A 69 14.06 7.31 -6.53
N ALA A 70 13.90 6.15 -5.89
CA ALA A 70 13.14 6.07 -4.65
C ALA A 70 13.77 7.00 -3.60
N PRO A 71 12.96 7.64 -2.74
CA PRO A 71 13.47 8.39 -1.60
C PRO A 71 14.49 7.55 -0.82
N GLU A 72 15.61 8.17 -0.45
CA GLU A 72 16.66 7.49 0.31
C GLU A 72 16.09 7.04 1.66
N ARG A 73 16.42 5.81 2.06
CA ARG A 73 15.98 5.29 3.35
C ARG A 73 16.60 6.15 4.46
N PRO A 74 15.83 6.51 5.51
CA PRO A 74 16.36 7.29 6.63
C PRO A 74 17.43 6.54 7.45
N THR A 75 17.50 5.21 7.29
CA THR A 75 18.46 4.34 7.97
C THR A 75 19.65 4.07 7.05
N PRO A 76 20.89 4.36 7.49
CA PRO A 76 22.07 4.02 6.71
C PRO A 76 22.22 2.50 6.59
N ALA A 77 22.92 2.06 5.54
CA ALA A 77 23.33 0.67 5.41
C ALA A 77 24.31 0.31 6.54
N ARG A 78 24.21 -0.92 7.06
CA ARG A 78 25.16 -1.42 8.06
C ARG A 78 26.56 -1.52 7.46
N THR A 79 27.57 -1.22 8.27
CA THR A 79 28.97 -1.42 7.87
C THR A 79 29.32 -2.90 7.83
N ALA A 80 30.39 -3.28 7.12
CA ALA A 80 30.85 -4.67 7.08
C ALA A 80 31.19 -5.21 8.48
N ASP A 81 31.72 -4.36 9.36
CA ASP A 81 32.07 -4.74 10.72
C ASP A 81 30.81 -4.94 11.59
N GLU A 82 29.78 -4.10 11.43
CA GLU A 82 28.49 -4.28 12.08
C GLU A 82 27.77 -5.55 11.64
N ILE A 83 27.90 -5.94 10.37
CA ILE A 83 27.35 -7.19 9.85
C ILE A 83 28.07 -8.38 10.50
N LYS A 84 29.41 -8.38 10.50
CA LYS A 84 30.19 -9.45 11.15
C LYS A 84 29.91 -9.55 12.65
N ALA A 85 29.75 -8.43 13.34
CA ALA A 85 29.38 -8.43 14.75
C ALA A 85 28.00 -9.06 14.98
N ALA A 86 27.02 -8.73 14.13
CA ALA A 86 25.70 -9.32 14.20
C ALA A 86 25.70 -10.82 13.88
N GLU A 87 26.50 -11.27 12.92
CA GLU A 87 26.69 -12.70 12.62
C GLU A 87 27.29 -13.45 13.82
N ALA A 88 28.34 -12.90 14.43
CA ALA A 88 28.96 -13.48 15.62
C ALA A 88 27.99 -13.55 16.81
N GLU A 89 27.13 -12.53 16.98
CA GLU A 89 26.06 -12.56 17.97
C GLU A 89 25.09 -13.71 17.67
N LEU A 90 24.58 -13.82 16.44
CA LEU A 90 23.65 -14.88 16.06
C LEU A 90 24.23 -16.29 16.27
N ASP A 91 25.52 -16.49 15.98
CA ASP A 91 26.19 -17.77 16.22
C ASP A 91 26.34 -18.08 17.72
N ALA A 92 26.64 -17.07 18.54
CA ALA A 92 26.65 -17.23 20.00
C ALA A 92 25.25 -17.57 20.54
N LEU A 93 24.20 -16.94 19.99
CA LEU A 93 22.80 -17.25 20.32
C LEU A 93 22.40 -18.66 19.88
N ARG A 94 22.94 -19.16 18.76
CA ARG A 94 22.73 -20.55 18.34
C ARG A 94 23.37 -21.50 19.35
N ALA A 95 24.66 -21.31 19.65
CA ALA A 95 25.41 -22.17 20.56
C ALA A 95 24.77 -22.25 21.96
N ARG A 96 24.33 -21.11 22.53
CA ARG A 96 23.66 -21.11 23.84
C ARG A 96 22.33 -21.88 23.80
N ASN A 97 21.57 -21.76 22.71
CA ASN A 97 20.26 -22.39 22.59
C ASN A 97 20.42 -23.91 22.41
N GLU A 98 21.42 -24.34 21.63
CA GLU A 98 21.77 -25.75 21.47
C GLU A 98 22.22 -26.36 22.81
N ALA A 99 23.07 -25.67 23.57
CA ALA A 99 23.49 -26.12 24.89
C ALA A 99 22.32 -26.21 25.89
N ALA A 100 21.44 -25.21 25.92
CA ALA A 100 20.23 -25.24 26.75
C ALA A 100 19.28 -26.37 26.34
N GLY A 101 19.12 -26.61 25.03
CA GLY A 101 18.31 -27.71 24.50
C GLY A 101 18.87 -29.08 24.88
N ALA A 102 20.19 -29.26 24.81
CA ALA A 102 20.86 -30.48 25.26
C ALA A 102 20.64 -30.73 26.76
N ALA A 103 20.85 -29.71 27.59
CA ALA A 103 20.61 -29.81 29.04
C ALA A 103 19.14 -30.14 29.37
N ALA A 104 18.18 -29.53 28.66
CA ALA A 104 16.77 -29.84 28.82
C ALA A 104 16.42 -31.27 28.38
N ALA A 105 17.04 -31.77 27.30
CA ALA A 105 16.86 -33.14 26.85
C ALA A 105 17.40 -34.15 27.87
N GLU A 106 18.55 -33.88 28.50
CA GLU A 106 19.09 -34.71 29.58
C GLU A 106 18.14 -34.78 30.78
N LEU A 107 17.62 -33.64 31.23
CA LEU A 107 16.65 -33.56 32.34
C LEU A 107 15.29 -34.18 32.01
N GLY A 108 14.89 -34.18 30.73
CA GLY A 108 13.62 -34.72 30.26
C GLY A 108 13.56 -36.24 30.19
N ASN A 109 14.68 -36.96 30.39
CA ASN A 109 14.72 -38.42 30.38
C ASN A 109 14.12 -39.08 31.63
N THR A 110 13.34 -38.34 32.43
CA THR A 110 12.63 -38.92 33.56
C THR A 110 11.45 -39.77 33.07
N PRO A 111 11.23 -40.98 33.64
CA PRO A 111 10.04 -41.76 33.36
C PRO A 111 8.75 -40.95 33.60
N PRO A 112 7.67 -41.23 32.86
CA PRO A 112 6.38 -40.57 33.09
C PRO A 112 5.99 -40.71 34.57
N PRO A 113 5.56 -39.62 35.25
CA PRO A 113 5.13 -39.72 36.63
C PRO A 113 3.95 -40.68 36.74
N GLU A 114 3.93 -41.49 37.80
CA GLU A 114 2.82 -42.42 38.02
C GLU A 114 1.49 -41.66 38.10
N PRO A 115 0.42 -42.20 37.48
CA PRO A 115 -0.91 -41.60 37.60
C PRO A 115 -1.30 -41.43 39.07
N ILE A 116 -1.74 -40.22 39.43
CA ILE A 116 -2.26 -39.94 40.77
C ILE A 116 -3.45 -40.86 41.01
N LYS A 117 -3.33 -41.77 41.98
CA LYS A 117 -4.44 -42.62 42.43
C LYS A 117 -5.42 -41.74 43.22
N LEU A 118 -6.42 -41.21 42.52
CA LEU A 118 -7.54 -40.52 43.15
C LEU A 118 -8.27 -41.50 44.08
N PRO A 119 -8.60 -41.12 45.32
CA PRO A 119 -9.38 -41.98 46.19
C PRO A 119 -10.75 -42.24 45.54
N ALA A 120 -11.16 -43.51 45.51
CA ALA A 120 -12.41 -44.00 44.91
C ALA A 120 -13.70 -43.38 45.49
N ASN A 121 -13.59 -42.51 46.50
CA ASN A 121 -14.71 -41.81 47.11
C ASN A 121 -14.89 -40.36 46.59
N THR A 122 -14.13 -39.94 45.57
CA THR A 122 -14.53 -38.73 44.82
C THR A 122 -15.64 -39.14 43.85
N SER A 123 -16.81 -39.42 44.41
CA SER A 123 -18.05 -39.32 43.67
C SER A 123 -18.04 -37.96 43.01
N GLN A 124 -17.85 -37.93 41.69
CA GLN A 124 -18.24 -36.77 40.89
C GLN A 124 -19.67 -36.49 41.33
N GLN A 125 -19.87 -35.40 42.07
CA GLN A 125 -21.21 -34.96 42.42
C GLN A 125 -21.91 -34.78 41.09
N THR A 126 -22.74 -35.77 40.78
CA THR A 126 -23.69 -35.78 39.71
C THR A 126 -24.35 -34.42 39.77
N ARG A 127 -24.07 -33.61 38.75
CA ARG A 127 -24.76 -32.36 38.45
C ARG A 127 -26.24 -32.64 38.63
N GLN A 128 -26.76 -32.31 39.80
CA GLN A 128 -28.09 -32.67 40.21
C GLN A 128 -29.03 -32.01 39.21
N LYS A 129 -29.66 -32.86 38.42
CA LYS A 129 -30.83 -32.55 37.61
C LYS A 129 -31.95 -32.18 38.60
N THR A 130 -31.96 -30.95 39.07
CA THR A 130 -33.14 -30.28 39.62
C THR A 130 -33.22 -28.97 38.83
N ASN A 131 -34.31 -28.64 38.15
CA ASN A 131 -35.67 -28.70 38.63
C ASN A 131 -36.62 -28.78 37.43
N SER A 132 -37.37 -29.87 37.34
CA SER A 132 -38.56 -29.97 36.50
C SER A 132 -39.76 -29.51 37.33
N LYS A 133 -40.61 -28.68 36.71
CA LYS A 133 -41.94 -28.23 37.18
C LYS A 133 -41.97 -27.26 38.37
N ARG A 134 -42.10 -25.97 38.02
CA ARG A 134 -43.13 -25.12 38.64
C ARG A 134 -43.55 -24.03 37.65
N THR A 135 -44.64 -24.28 36.93
CA THR A 135 -45.49 -23.23 36.36
C THR A 135 -46.75 -23.12 37.23
N PRO A 136 -47.32 -21.91 37.38
CA PRO A 136 -48.50 -21.66 38.21
C PRO A 136 -49.77 -22.32 37.67
#